data_AF-A0A935P1H2-F1
#
_entry.id   AF-A0A935P1H2-F1
#
_cell.length_a   1.000
_cell.length_b   1.000
_cell.length_c   1.000
_cell.angle_alpha   90.00
_cell.angle_beta   90.00
_cell.angle_gamma   90.00
#
_symmetry.space_group_name_H-M   'P 1'
#
loop_
_entity.id
_entity.type
_entity.pdbx_description
1 polymer ?
#
loop_
_entity_poly.entity_id
_entity_poly.type
_entity_poly.pdbx_seq_one_letter_code
_entity_poly.pdbx_strand_id
1 'polypeptide(L)'
;MTGEEITRTRTALKLTQTQLASLLGVHVVTVSKWERGLLRPTPHQEALLRAALNAANRSPDIGDAVVAALVGAGVAIALFLLLDAAFGKSGGGPK
;
A
#
# COMPACT_ATOMS: atom_id res chain seq x y z
N MET A 1 4.39 3.35 -12.64
CA MET A 1 3.17 4.03 -12.16
C MET A 1 3.34 5.55 -12.24
N THR A 2 2.29 6.28 -12.60
CA THR A 2 2.25 7.76 -12.59
C THR A 2 2.02 8.30 -11.18
N GLY A 3 2.26 9.60 -10.96
CA GLY A 3 2.01 10.23 -9.66
C GLY A 3 0.54 10.20 -9.23
N GLU A 4 -0.38 10.29 -10.20
CA GLU A 4 -1.82 10.18 -9.98
C GLU A 4 -2.22 8.75 -9.57
N GLU A 5 -1.67 7.73 -10.23
CA GLU A 5 -1.91 6.32 -9.86
C GLU A 5 -1.42 6.02 -8.43
N ILE A 6 -0.29 6.60 -8.03
CA ILE A 6 0.27 6.46 -6.68
C ILE A 6 -0.65 7.14 -5.66
N THR A 7 -1.11 8.36 -5.97
CA THR A 7 -2.05 9.12 -5.13
C THR A 7 -3.34 8.33 -4.93
N ARG A 8 -3.91 7.78 -6.02
CA ARG A 8 -5.12 6.96 -5.99
C ARG A 8 -4.95 5.69 -5.17
N THR A 9 -3.82 5.00 -5.33
CA THR A 9 -3.50 3.80 -4.55
C THR A 9 -3.46 4.12 -3.07
N ARG A 10 -2.77 5.21 -2.70
CA ARG A 10 -2.64 5.66 -1.32
C ARG A 10 -3.99 5.99 -0.69
N THR A 11 -4.81 6.77 -1.39
CA THR A 11 -6.11 7.23 -0.87
C THR A 11 -7.14 6.11 -0.82
N ALA A 12 -7.09 5.14 -1.74
CA ALA A 12 -7.92 3.93 -1.68
C ALA A 12 -7.64 3.10 -0.42
N LEU A 13 -6.41 3.10 0.08
CA LEU A 13 -6.01 2.47 1.33
C LEU A 13 -6.14 3.39 2.56
N LYS A 14 -6.70 4.60 2.40
CA LYS A 14 -6.85 5.62 3.46
C LYS A 14 -5.53 6.02 4.14
N LEU A 15 -4.40 5.89 3.43
CA LEU A 15 -3.09 6.20 3.96
C LEU A 15 -2.73 7.68 3.78
N THR A 16 -2.01 8.24 4.75
CA THR A 16 -1.24 9.48 4.58
C THR A 16 0.04 9.19 3.78
N GLN A 17 0.70 10.25 3.26
CA GLN A 17 2.00 10.08 2.60
C GLN A 17 3.04 9.47 3.55
N THR A 18 3.01 9.84 4.84
CA THR A 18 3.90 9.29 5.86
C THR A 18 3.67 7.80 6.09
N GLN A 19 2.41 7.36 6.16
CA GLN A 19 2.08 5.94 6.32
C GLN A 19 2.49 5.12 5.09
N LEU A 20 2.25 5.63 3.88
CA LEU A 20 2.73 4.98 2.66
C LEU A 20 4.27 4.92 2.62
N ALA A 21 4.94 5.98 3.06
CA ALA A 21 6.40 6.02 3.12
C ALA A 21 6.95 4.97 4.11
N SER A 22 6.35 4.87 5.30
CA SER A 22 6.68 3.85 6.30
C SER A 22 6.48 2.43 5.75
N LEU A 23 5.35 2.19 5.10
CA LEU A 23 5.02 0.90 4.48
C LEU A 23 6.05 0.49 3.42
N LEU A 24 6.52 1.44 2.61
CA LEU A 24 7.48 1.19 1.52
C LEU A 24 8.94 1.33 1.93
N GLY A 25 9.23 1.62 3.21
CA GLY A 25 10.58 1.83 3.71
C GLY A 25 11.31 3.01 3.06
N VAL A 26 10.59 4.08 2.74
CA VAL A 26 11.15 5.30 2.13
C VAL A 26 10.87 6.54 2.97
N HIS A 27 11.56 7.63 2.68
CA HIS A 27 11.25 8.93 3.28
C HIS A 27 9.98 9.55 2.69
N VAL A 28 9.20 10.28 3.49
CA VAL A 28 7.93 10.92 3.05
C VAL A 28 8.11 11.87 1.86
N VAL A 29 9.25 12.57 1.80
CA VAL A 29 9.61 13.46 0.68
C VAL A 29 9.71 12.69 -0.65
N THR A 30 10.13 11.42 -0.61
CA THR A 30 10.20 10.55 -1.78
C THR A 30 8.79 10.30 -2.34
N VAL A 31 7.83 9.96 -1.46
CA VAL A 31 6.41 9.78 -1.83
C VAL A 31 5.83 11.08 -2.40
N SER A 32 6.07 12.22 -1.74
CA SER A 32 5.63 13.53 -2.24
C SER A 32 6.19 13.87 -3.64
N LYS A 33 7.44 13.50 -3.93
CA LYS A 33 8.04 13.68 -5.26
C LYS A 33 7.43 12.73 -6.29
N TRP A 34 7.12 11.49 -5.91
CA TRP A 34 6.44 10.54 -6.79
C TRP A 34 5.03 11.01 -7.16
N GLU A 35 4.23 11.43 -6.18
CA GLU A 35 2.84 11.89 -6.41
C GLU A 35 2.78 13.14 -7.30
N ARG A 36 3.76 14.04 -7.19
CA ARG A 36 3.91 15.21 -8.08
C ARG A 36 4.56 14.88 -9.43
N GLY A 37 4.93 13.62 -9.66
CA GLY A 37 5.57 13.17 -10.89
C GLY A 37 7.03 13.63 -11.08
N LEU A 38 7.66 14.21 -10.05
CA LEU A 38 9.03 14.71 -10.07
C LEU A 38 10.09 13.61 -9.95
N LEU A 39 9.69 12.44 -9.45
CA LEU A 39 10.52 11.24 -9.35
C LEU A 39 9.65 10.02 -9.70
N ARG A 40 10.27 8.92 -10.09
CA ARG A 40 9.60 7.63 -10.30
C ARG A 40 10.04 6.62 -9.22
N PRO A 41 9.15 5.72 -8.78
CA PRO A 41 9.53 4.59 -7.95
C PRO A 41 10.51 3.67 -8.67
N THR A 42 11.33 2.94 -7.92
CA THR A 42 12.12 1.82 -8.48
C THR A 42 11.19 0.68 -8.89
N PRO A 43 11.65 -0.30 -9.71
CA PRO A 43 10.83 -1.43 -10.11
C PRO A 43 10.25 -2.23 -8.92
N HIS A 44 11.02 -2.39 -7.85
CA HIS A 44 10.55 -3.06 -6.63
C HIS A 44 9.44 -2.27 -5.93
N GLN A 45 9.61 -0.95 -5.78
CA GLN A 45 8.58 -0.09 -5.17
C GLN A 45 7.33 -0.02 -6.03
N GLU A 46 7.47 -0.01 -7.36
CA GLU A 46 6.35 -0.08 -8.28
C GLU A 46 5.59 -1.41 -8.14
N ALA A 47 6.27 -2.54 -7.97
CA ALA A 47 5.62 -3.82 -7.72
C ALA A 47 4.80 -3.81 -6.41
N LEU A 48 5.34 -3.24 -5.34
CA LEU A 48 4.62 -3.09 -4.07
C LEU A 48 3.39 -2.18 -4.20
N LEU A 49 3.52 -1.05 -4.90
CA LEU A 49 2.39 -0.14 -5.16
C LEU A 49 1.29 -0.82 -5.98
N ARG A 50 1.66 -1.64 -6.98
CA ARG A 50 0.69 -2.42 -7.76
C ARG A 50 0.00 -3.48 -6.91
N ALA A 51 0.72 -4.17 -6.02
CA ALA A 51 0.13 -5.11 -5.09
C ALA A 51 -0.86 -4.41 -4.14
N ALA A 52 -0.47 -3.25 -3.60
CA ALA A 52 -1.32 -2.42 -2.74
C ALA A 52 -2.61 -1.97 -3.44
N LEU A 53 -2.52 -1.54 -4.71
CA LEU A 53 -3.69 -1.19 -5.52
C LEU A 53 -4.60 -2.40 -5.76
N ASN A 54 -4.01 -3.56 -6.06
CA ASN A 54 -4.76 -4.80 -6.24
C ASN A 54 -5.49 -5.21 -4.95
N ALA A 55 -4.83 -5.13 -3.79
CA ALA A 55 -5.44 -5.36 -2.49
C ALA A 55 -6.65 -4.45 -2.25
N ALA A 56 -6.49 -3.14 -2.50
CA ALA A 56 -7.57 -2.16 -2.34
C ALA A 56 -8.77 -2.46 -3.26
N ASN A 57 -8.53 -2.95 -4.48
CA ASN A 57 -9.59 -3.33 -5.42
C ASN A 57 -10.31 -4.63 -5.01
N ARG A 58 -9.59 -5.58 -4.40
CA ARG A 58 -10.16 -6.88 -3.97
C ARG A 58 -10.88 -6.81 -2.64
N SER A 59 -10.47 -5.90 -1.75
CA SER A 59 -11.04 -5.71 -0.42
C SER A 59 -11.05 -4.21 -0.08
N PRO A 60 -12.14 -3.47 -0.40
CA PRO A 60 -12.21 -2.02 -0.20
C PRO A 60 -11.96 -1.56 1.24
N ASP A 61 -12.30 -2.40 2.23
CA ASP A 61 -12.12 -2.09 3.65
C ASP A 61 -10.73 -2.42 4.20
N ILE A 62 -9.83 -2.99 3.38
CA ILE A 62 -8.49 -3.40 3.83
C ILE A 62 -7.65 -2.21 4.32
N GLY A 63 -7.94 -1.00 3.84
CA GLY A 63 -7.25 0.22 4.25
C GLY A 63 -7.31 0.47 5.75
N ASP A 64 -8.46 0.24 6.39
CA ASP A 64 -8.61 0.47 7.83
C ASP A 64 -7.77 -0.53 8.65
N ALA A 65 -7.75 -1.79 8.23
CA ALA A 65 -6.93 -2.83 8.86
C ALA A 65 -5.42 -2.54 8.69
N VAL A 66 -5.01 -2.05 7.53
CA VAL A 66 -3.62 -1.66 7.24
C VAL A 66 -3.21 -0.46 8.09
N VAL A 67 -4.07 0.56 8.21
CA VAL A 67 -3.83 1.72 9.08
C VAL A 67 -3.69 1.28 10.54
N ALA A 68 -4.62 0.45 11.03
CA ALA A 68 -4.57 -0.06 12.40
C ALA A 68 -3.27 -0.86 12.66
N ALA A 69 -2.87 -1.69 11.70
CA ALA A 69 -1.61 -2.43 11.78
C ALA A 69 -0.39 -1.49 11.80
N LEU A 70 -0.33 -0.48 10.94
CA LEU A 70 0.78 0.50 10.91
C LEU A 70 0.94 1.27 12.23
N VAL A 71 -0.17 1.56 12.92
CA VAL A 71 -0.16 2.32 14.18
C VAL A 71 0.12 1.43 15.39
N GLY A 72 -0.39 0.20 15.40
CA GLY A 72 -0.31 -0.69 16.57
C GLY A 72 0.67 -1.86 16.41
N ALA A 73 0.45 -2.72 15.40
CA ALA A 73 1.13 -4.01 15.27
C ALA A 73 2.46 -3.95 14.50
N GLY A 74 2.72 -2.85 13.79
CA GLY A 74 3.92 -2.59 13.01
C GLY A 74 3.79 -2.88 11.51
N VAL A 75 4.83 -2.47 10.77
CA VAL A 75 4.86 -2.50 9.30
C VAL A 75 4.78 -3.92 8.73
N ALA A 76 5.34 -4.92 9.43
CA ALA A 76 5.32 -6.31 8.95
C ALA A 76 3.88 -6.86 8.83
N ILE A 77 3.01 -6.58 9.81
CA ILE A 77 1.60 -6.99 9.77
C ILE A 77 0.84 -6.23 8.69
N ALA A 78 1.11 -4.93 8.54
CA ALA A 78 0.49 -4.12 7.49
C ALA A 78 0.84 -4.65 6.09
N LEU A 79 2.10 -5.02 5.86
CA LEU A 79 2.54 -5.63 4.61
C LEU A 79 1.92 -7.01 4.39
N PHE A 80 1.86 -7.85 5.43
CA PHE A 80 1.22 -9.16 5.34
C PHE A 80 -0.24 -9.05 4.90
N LEU A 81 -1.02 -8.17 5.55
CA LEU A 81 -2.44 -7.96 5.21
C LEU A 81 -2.61 -7.48 3.75
N LEU A 82 -1.75 -6.58 3.28
CA LEU A 82 -1.80 -6.11 1.89
C LEU A 82 -1.46 -7.22 0.90
N LEU A 83 -0.39 -7.97 1.15
CA LEU A 83 0.06 -9.03 0.25
C LEU A 83 -0.92 -10.20 0.23
N ASP A 84 -1.49 -10.56 1.38
CA ASP A 84 -2.55 -11.57 1.48
C ASP A 84 -3.82 -11.12 0.75
N ALA A 85 -4.28 -9.89 0.94
CA ALA A 85 -5.43 -9.38 0.18
C ALA A 85 -5.14 -9.30 -1.34
N ALA A 86 -3.91 -8.95 -1.73
CA ALA A 86 -3.52 -8.87 -3.14
C ALA A 86 -3.43 -10.25 -3.81
N PHE A 87 -2.84 -11.25 -3.14
CA PHE A 87 -2.46 -12.53 -3.77
C PHE A 87 -3.14 -13.75 -3.18
N GLY A 88 -3.77 -13.63 -2.01
CA GLY A 88 -4.53 -14.69 -1.35
C GLY A 88 -5.62 -15.22 -2.27
N LYS A 89 -5.86 -16.53 -2.22
CA LYS A 89 -6.93 -17.17 -3.01
C LYS A 89 -8.28 -16.66 -2.51
N SER A 90 -9.16 -16.26 -3.42
CA SER A 90 -10.56 -16.02 -3.09
C SER A 90 -11.18 -17.35 -2.62
N GLY A 91 -11.23 -17.56 -1.30
CA GLY A 91 -11.84 -18.74 -0.67
C GLY A 91 -10.83 -19.79 -0.21
N GLY A 92 -10.69 -19.91 1.11
CA GLY A 92 -9.89 -20.96 1.74
C GLY A 92 -9.68 -20.75 3.24
N GLY A 93 -10.76 -20.53 4.01
CA GLY A 93 -10.69 -20.72 5.46
C GLY A 93 -10.42 -22.19 5.78
N PRO A 94 -9.69 -22.51 6.86
CA PRO A 94 -9.53 -23.90 7.29
C PRO A 94 -10.91 -24.47 7.64
N LYS A 95 -11.21 -25.64 7.06
CA LYS A 95 -12.35 -26.48 7.44
C LYS A 95 -12.20 -26.99 8.87
#